data_AF-A0A2E2B889-F1
#
_entry.id   AF-A0A2E2B889-F1
#
_cell.length_a   1.000
_cell.length_b   1.000
_cell.length_c   1.000
_cell.angle_alpha   90.00
_cell.angle_beta   90.00
_cell.angle_gamma   90.00
#
_symmetry.space_group_name_H-M   'P 1'
#
loop_
_entity.id
_entity.type
_entity.pdbx_description
1 polymer ?
#
loop_
_entity_poly.entity_id
_entity_poly.type
_entity_poly.pdbx_seq_one_letter_code
_entity_poly.pdbx_strand_id
1 'polypeptide(L)'
;MFALPARLSVSCFLVLLLGCVEIISAQVPEELAQTIPVNITRTSGLYISHAQAQVQDDHLLIRGTVRRTWLFPADIHGYVQITALDAQGNVLARKEVTYLQTLLIVKGLRRAPFTLDMPTGSILPAQVNVQVHRGSMPDKSTDQHDQG
;
A
#
# COMPACT_ATOMS: atom_id res chain seq x y z
N MET A 1 -20.58 -62.74 -48.12
CA MET A 1 -22.06 -62.80 -48.06
C MET A 1 -22.41 -63.89 -47.05
N PHE A 2 -23.39 -63.65 -46.17
CA PHE A 2 -23.76 -64.39 -44.93
C PHE A 2 -22.79 -64.22 -43.74
N ALA A 3 -23.18 -64.06 -42.47
CA ALA A 3 -24.42 -63.73 -41.77
C ALA A 3 -24.05 -63.44 -40.30
N LEU A 4 -24.91 -62.66 -39.60
CA LEU A 4 -24.87 -62.33 -38.17
C LEU A 4 -25.12 -63.57 -37.25
N PRO A 5 -24.85 -63.52 -35.91
CA PRO A 5 -25.83 -62.96 -34.95
C PRO A 5 -25.18 -62.18 -33.78
N ALA A 6 -25.69 -61.00 -33.40
CA ALA A 6 -26.80 -60.77 -32.47
C ALA A 6 -26.70 -61.52 -31.12
N ARG A 7 -26.27 -60.81 -30.07
CA ARG A 7 -26.83 -60.99 -28.72
C ARG A 7 -27.09 -59.63 -28.08
N LEU A 8 -28.36 -59.41 -27.75
CA LEU A 8 -28.88 -58.33 -26.93
C LEU A 8 -28.24 -58.37 -25.53
N SER A 9 -27.94 -57.20 -24.98
CA SER A 9 -28.17 -56.95 -23.57
C SER A 9 -28.64 -55.50 -23.41
N VAL A 10 -29.96 -55.36 -23.40
CA VAL A 10 -30.67 -54.18 -22.91
C VAL A 10 -30.39 -54.10 -21.42
N SER A 11 -29.64 -53.09 -20.97
CA SER A 11 -29.76 -52.45 -19.63
C SER A 11 -28.56 -51.54 -19.38
N CYS A 12 -28.72 -50.24 -19.69
CA CYS A 12 -28.27 -49.10 -18.87
C CYS A 12 -28.46 -47.80 -19.69
N PHE A 13 -29.72 -47.51 -19.96
CA PHE A 13 -30.17 -46.17 -20.35
C PHE A 13 -30.30 -45.35 -19.06
N LEU A 14 -29.22 -44.66 -18.65
CA LEU A 14 -29.11 -43.60 -17.62
C LEU A 14 -27.59 -43.48 -17.37
N VAL A 15 -26.87 -42.37 -17.53
CA VAL A 15 -27.16 -40.98 -17.17
C VAL A 15 -26.25 -40.08 -18.02
N LEU A 16 -26.87 -39.18 -18.78
CA LEU A 16 -26.56 -37.76 -18.99
C LEU A 16 -25.09 -37.32 -18.84
N LEU A 17 -24.48 -36.83 -19.93
CA LEU A 17 -24.40 -35.38 -20.20
C LEU A 17 -23.76 -34.60 -19.04
N LEU A 18 -22.43 -34.59 -18.97
CA LEU A 18 -21.72 -33.45 -18.41
C LEU A 18 -20.56 -33.09 -19.34
N GLY A 19 -20.82 -32.09 -20.18
CA GLY A 19 -19.78 -31.38 -20.88
C GLY A 19 -18.85 -30.76 -19.85
N CYS A 20 -17.55 -31.06 -19.97
CA CYS A 20 -16.55 -30.26 -19.32
C CYS A 20 -16.56 -28.90 -20.02
N VAL A 21 -17.24 -27.95 -19.38
CA VAL A 21 -17.11 -26.52 -19.65
C VAL A 21 -15.63 -26.20 -19.52
N GLU A 22 -14.98 -25.81 -20.62
CA GLU A 22 -13.73 -25.07 -20.50
C GLU A 22 -14.06 -23.80 -19.74
N ILE A 23 -13.66 -23.77 -18.47
CA ILE A 23 -13.67 -22.57 -17.65
C ILE A 23 -12.68 -21.63 -18.35
N ILE A 24 -13.20 -20.76 -19.20
CA ILE A 24 -12.56 -19.51 -19.54
C ILE A 24 -12.38 -18.84 -18.17
N SER A 25 -11.18 -18.92 -17.60
CA SER A 25 -10.84 -18.02 -16.50
C SER A 25 -10.90 -16.64 -17.13
N ALA A 26 -12.02 -15.95 -16.93
CA ALA A 26 -12.05 -14.51 -17.09
C ALA A 26 -10.94 -14.01 -16.17
N GLN A 27 -9.81 -13.64 -16.78
CA GLN A 27 -8.83 -12.82 -16.11
C GLN A 27 -9.62 -11.59 -15.69
N VAL A 28 -9.87 -11.46 -14.39
CA VAL A 28 -10.38 -10.22 -13.81
C VAL A 28 -9.47 -9.13 -14.37
N PRO A 29 -10.00 -8.19 -15.17
CA PRO A 29 -9.17 -7.13 -15.69
C PRO A 29 -8.53 -6.45 -14.49
N GLU A 30 -7.21 -6.42 -14.46
CA GLU A 30 -6.43 -5.66 -13.51
C GLU A 30 -6.98 -4.23 -13.56
N GLU A 31 -7.73 -3.84 -12.52
CA GLU A 31 -8.32 -2.51 -12.41
C GLU A 31 -7.15 -1.53 -12.56
N LEU A 32 -7.27 -0.62 -13.53
CA LEU A 32 -6.23 0.38 -13.81
C LEU A 32 -6.07 1.26 -12.58
N ALA A 33 -5.15 0.88 -11.69
CA ALA A 33 -4.88 1.61 -10.46
C ALA A 33 -4.55 3.06 -10.82
N GLN A 34 -5.45 3.98 -10.46
CA GLN A 34 -5.31 5.38 -10.82
C GLN A 34 -4.15 5.97 -10.03
N THR A 35 -3.10 6.43 -10.74
CA THR A 35 -1.95 7.07 -10.09
C THR A 35 -2.30 8.52 -9.75
N ILE A 36 -2.07 8.90 -8.50
CA ILE A 36 -2.29 10.27 -7.99
C ILE A 36 -0.94 10.99 -7.91
N PRO A 37 -0.84 12.23 -8.41
CA PRO A 37 0.41 12.98 -8.33
C PRO A 37 0.81 13.24 -6.88
N VAL A 38 2.10 13.01 -6.59
CA VAL A 38 2.68 13.20 -5.26
C VAL A 38 3.60 14.41 -5.26
N ASN A 39 3.35 15.35 -4.37
CA ASN A 39 4.22 16.48 -4.10
C ASN A 39 4.97 16.25 -2.78
N ILE A 40 6.29 16.42 -2.82
CA ILE A 40 7.16 16.19 -1.67
C ILE A 40 7.61 17.55 -1.14
N THR A 41 7.16 17.90 0.06
CA THR A 41 7.63 19.11 0.74
C THR A 41 8.96 18.80 1.44
N ARG A 42 10.03 19.49 1.03
CA ARG A 42 11.37 19.30 1.60
C ARG A 42 11.41 19.65 3.09
N THR A 43 12.25 18.93 3.81
CA THR A 43 12.54 19.16 5.22
C THR A 43 14.03 19.00 5.46
N SER A 44 14.59 19.76 6.40
CA SER A 44 16.05 19.85 6.58
C SER A 44 16.64 18.52 7.07
N GLY A 45 17.62 17.97 6.33
CA GLY A 45 18.38 16.77 6.71
C GLY A 45 17.75 15.41 6.38
N LEU A 46 16.46 15.38 6.06
CA LEU A 46 15.72 14.18 5.66
C LEU A 46 14.98 14.45 4.35
N TYR A 47 14.85 13.44 3.50
CA TYR A 47 14.09 13.57 2.27
C TYR A 47 13.31 12.29 1.97
N ILE A 48 12.21 12.46 1.25
CA ILE A 48 11.41 11.36 0.72
C ILE A 48 11.91 11.05 -0.69
N SER A 49 12.03 9.76 -1.01
CA SER A 49 12.35 9.28 -2.36
C SER A 49 11.33 8.23 -2.79
N HIS A 50 11.12 8.10 -4.11
CA HIS A 50 10.24 7.11 -4.71
C HIS A 50 8.82 7.14 -4.12
N ALA A 51 8.29 8.33 -3.83
CA ALA A 51 6.93 8.45 -3.34
C ALA A 51 5.94 8.24 -4.48
N GLN A 52 4.96 7.37 -4.27
CA GLN A 52 3.91 7.02 -5.21
C GLN A 52 2.59 6.94 -4.46
N ALA A 53 1.51 7.39 -5.10
CA ALA A 53 0.16 7.28 -4.59
C ALA A 53 -0.73 6.66 -5.67
N GLN A 54 -1.52 5.66 -5.31
CA GLN A 54 -2.39 4.92 -6.19
C GLN A 54 -3.74 4.72 -5.52
N VAL A 55 -4.82 4.89 -6.28
CA VAL A 55 -6.15 4.47 -5.83
C VAL A 55 -6.35 3.01 -6.26
N GLN A 56 -6.74 2.18 -5.31
CA GLN A 56 -7.08 0.78 -5.49
C GLN A 56 -8.27 0.47 -4.58
N ASP A 57 -9.35 -0.08 -5.12
CA ASP A 57 -10.50 -0.57 -4.35
C ASP A 57 -11.09 0.48 -3.36
N ASP A 58 -11.24 1.75 -3.76
CA ASP A 58 -11.65 2.90 -2.89
C ASP A 58 -10.67 3.28 -1.76
N HIS A 59 -9.44 2.76 -1.84
CA HIS A 59 -8.36 3.09 -0.94
C HIS A 59 -7.23 3.81 -1.67
N LEU A 60 -6.74 4.90 -1.09
CA LEU A 60 -5.51 5.55 -1.52
C LEU A 60 -4.34 4.89 -0.79
N LEU A 61 -3.52 4.22 -1.58
CA LEU A 61 -2.29 3.57 -1.18
C LEU A 61 -1.11 4.49 -1.49
N ILE A 62 -0.37 4.89 -0.46
CA ILE A 62 0.80 5.76 -0.57
C ILE A 62 2.03 4.99 -0.11
N ARG A 63 3.07 4.96 -0.92
CA ARG A 63 4.33 4.28 -0.63
C ARG A 63 5.49 5.22 -0.88
N GLY A 64 6.56 5.07 -0.12
CA GLY A 64 7.79 5.82 -0.36
C GLY A 64 8.90 5.41 0.60
N THR A 65 10.02 6.11 0.51
CA THR A 65 11.17 5.83 1.37
C THR A 65 11.74 7.12 1.96
N VAL A 66 11.81 7.20 3.29
CA VAL A 66 12.55 8.23 4.01
C VAL A 66 14.04 7.94 3.91
N ARG A 67 14.84 8.96 3.61
CA ARG A 67 16.30 8.90 3.45
C ARG A 67 16.97 10.07 4.15
N ARG A 68 18.22 9.86 4.56
CA ARG A 68 19.08 10.91 5.14
C ARG A 68 19.94 11.55 4.06
N THR A 69 20.07 12.87 4.09
CA THR A 69 21.02 13.60 3.23
C THR A 69 22.41 13.78 3.87
N TRP A 70 22.52 13.66 5.20
CA TRP A 70 23.76 13.87 5.96
C TRP A 70 24.01 12.75 6.97
N LEU A 71 25.27 12.61 7.38
CA LEU A 71 25.68 11.80 8.52
C LEU A 71 25.23 12.51 9.81
N PHE A 72 24.01 12.23 10.25
CA PHE A 72 23.56 12.65 11.58
C PHE A 72 24.16 11.74 12.65
N PRO A 73 24.78 12.30 13.71
CA PRO A 73 25.45 11.53 14.75
C PRO A 73 24.49 10.85 15.74
N ALA A 74 23.17 10.95 15.54
CA ALA A 74 22.14 10.42 16.43
C ALA A 74 21.13 9.55 15.67
N ASP A 75 20.41 8.72 16.43
CA ASP A 75 19.16 8.10 15.98
C ASP A 75 18.21 9.20 15.50
N ILE A 76 17.49 8.91 14.40
CA ILE A 76 16.47 9.82 13.89
C ILE A 76 15.21 9.00 13.69
N HIS A 77 14.23 9.31 14.52
CA HIS A 77 12.85 8.89 14.36
C HIS A 77 11.98 10.12 14.13
N GLY A 78 10.75 9.85 13.74
CA GLY A 78 9.78 10.87 13.44
C GLY A 78 8.61 10.26 12.71
N TYR A 79 7.93 11.07 11.91
CA TYR A 79 6.79 10.62 11.15
C TYR A 79 6.78 11.24 9.76
N VAL A 80 6.17 10.54 8.81
CA VAL A 80 5.80 11.08 7.52
C VAL A 80 4.35 11.51 7.62
N GLN A 81 4.08 12.81 7.45
CA GLN A 81 2.73 13.34 7.32
C GLN A 81 2.31 13.26 5.86
N ILE A 82 1.15 12.66 5.62
CA ILE A 82 0.55 12.50 4.30
C ILE A 82 -0.78 13.23 4.32
N THR A 83 -0.96 14.17 3.39
CA THR A 83 -2.18 14.96 3.24
C THR A 83 -2.73 14.77 1.83
N ALA A 84 -3.93 14.20 1.72
CA ALA A 84 -4.68 14.08 0.49
C ALA A 84 -5.51 15.34 0.26
N LEU A 85 -5.45 15.90 -0.96
CA LEU A 85 -6.15 17.13 -1.31
C LEU A 85 -7.07 16.92 -2.51
N ASP A 86 -8.17 17.66 -2.56
CA ASP A 86 -9.03 17.76 -3.74
C ASP A 86 -8.39 18.65 -4.83
N ALA A 87 -9.10 18.82 -5.94
CA ALA A 87 -8.65 19.64 -7.07
C ALA A 87 -8.57 21.15 -6.74
N GLN A 88 -9.26 21.58 -5.69
CA GLN A 88 -9.28 22.96 -5.19
C GLN A 88 -8.21 23.20 -4.11
N GLY A 89 -7.51 22.15 -3.67
CA GLY A 89 -6.50 22.20 -2.63
C GLY A 89 -7.04 22.08 -1.21
N ASN A 90 -8.33 21.74 -1.02
CA ASN A 90 -8.87 21.46 0.30
C ASN A 90 -8.41 20.09 0.79
N VAL A 91 -8.27 19.95 2.12
CA VAL A 91 -7.86 18.69 2.75
C VAL A 91 -9.02 17.70 2.76
N LEU A 92 -8.82 16.57 2.08
CA LEU A 92 -9.73 15.43 2.15
C LEU A 92 -9.39 14.51 3.33
N ALA A 93 -8.10 14.24 3.52
CA ALA A 93 -7.62 13.40 4.60
C ALA A 93 -6.18 13.76 5.00
N ARG A 94 -5.84 13.48 6.26
CA ARG A 94 -4.48 13.56 6.78
C ARG A 94 -4.19 12.36 7.66
N LYS A 95 -3.01 11.76 7.49
CA LYS A 95 -2.52 10.67 8.34
C LYS A 95 -1.00 10.76 8.50
N GLU A 96 -0.50 10.10 9.53
CA GLU A 96 0.92 10.05 9.87
C GLU A 96 1.40 8.60 9.92
N VAL A 97 2.63 8.36 9.46
CA VAL A 97 3.32 7.08 9.58
C VAL A 97 4.64 7.28 10.29
N THR A 98 4.81 6.67 11.45
CA THR A 98 6.07 6.69 12.19
C THR A 98 7.15 5.98 11.38
N TYR A 99 8.33 6.58 11.30
CA TYR A 99 9.52 5.90 10.81
C TYR A 99 10.59 5.87 11.90
N LEU A 100 11.33 4.76 11.95
CA LEU A 100 12.49 4.62 12.81
C LEU A 100 13.72 4.41 11.93
N GLN A 101 14.70 5.31 12.03
CA GLN A 101 16.02 5.08 11.49
C GLN A 101 17.01 5.04 12.64
N THR A 102 17.48 3.83 12.94
CA THR A 102 18.55 3.65 13.91
C THR A 102 19.91 4.03 13.32
N LEU A 103 20.82 4.46 14.18
CA LEU A 103 22.19 4.88 13.93
C LEU A 103 23.00 3.66 13.43
N LEU A 104 24.12 3.90 12.74
CA LEU A 104 25.47 3.40 13.11
C LEU A 104 26.42 3.13 11.93
N ILE A 105 27.63 3.68 12.11
CA ILE A 105 28.93 3.35 11.49
C ILE A 105 29.04 3.64 9.98
N VAL A 106 29.76 4.72 9.67
CA VAL A 106 30.69 5.03 8.54
C VAL A 106 30.34 4.62 7.09
N LYS A 107 29.42 3.68 6.79
CA LYS A 107 29.23 3.11 5.43
C LYS A 107 27.78 2.85 4.99
N GLY A 108 26.75 3.49 5.56
CA GLY A 108 25.37 3.24 5.08
C GLY A 108 24.38 4.39 5.25
N LEU A 109 23.87 4.92 4.14
CA LEU A 109 22.65 5.73 4.12
C LEU A 109 21.45 4.83 4.43
N ARG A 110 20.97 4.83 5.68
CA ARG A 110 19.76 4.08 6.05
C ARG A 110 18.53 4.62 5.33
N ARG A 111 17.62 3.70 5.04
CA ARG A 111 16.36 3.90 4.31
C ARG A 111 15.24 3.34 5.19
N ALA A 112 14.16 4.09 5.37
CA ALA A 112 12.97 3.59 6.05
C ALA A 112 11.81 3.65 5.05
N PRO A 113 11.32 2.50 4.54
CA PRO A 113 10.12 2.49 3.73
C PRO A 113 8.92 2.89 4.60
N PHE A 114 7.95 3.56 4.01
CA PHE A 114 6.64 3.75 4.60
C PHE A 114 5.57 3.31 3.62
N THR A 115 4.46 2.82 4.15
CA THR A 115 3.26 2.51 3.40
C THR A 115 2.09 3.00 4.23
N LEU A 116 1.16 3.69 3.57
CA LEU A 116 -0.06 4.18 4.19
C LEU A 116 -1.24 3.81 3.31
N ASP A 117 -2.27 3.34 3.98
CA ASP A 117 -3.61 3.16 3.46
C ASP A 117 -4.52 4.28 4.01
N MET A 118 -5.31 4.91 3.15
CA MET A 118 -6.39 5.80 3.57
C MET A 118 -7.63 5.61 2.70
N PRO A 119 -8.84 5.57 3.28
CA PRO A 119 -10.06 5.51 2.49
C PRO A 119 -10.24 6.82 1.71
N THR A 120 -10.60 6.74 0.42
CA THR A 120 -10.90 7.94 -0.40
C THR A 120 -12.34 8.43 -0.24
N GLY A 121 -13.23 7.61 0.33
CA GLY A 121 -14.64 7.95 0.42
C GLY A 121 -15.24 8.27 -0.95
N SER A 122 -16.20 9.20 -1.01
CA SER A 122 -16.86 9.58 -2.25
C SER A 122 -16.08 10.56 -3.13
N ILE A 123 -14.94 11.09 -2.67
CA ILE A 123 -14.17 12.11 -3.38
C ILE A 123 -12.74 11.63 -3.55
N LEU A 124 -12.36 11.37 -4.80
CA LEU A 124 -10.99 10.97 -5.11
C LEU A 124 -10.02 12.14 -4.94
N PRO A 125 -8.85 11.90 -4.32
CA PRO A 125 -7.82 12.92 -4.18
C PRO A 125 -7.23 13.27 -5.53
N ALA A 126 -7.10 14.57 -5.80
CA ALA A 126 -6.44 15.06 -7.01
C ALA A 126 -4.91 15.09 -6.84
N GLN A 127 -4.43 15.21 -5.60
CA GLN A 127 -3.01 15.24 -5.28
C GLN A 127 -2.74 14.77 -3.85
N VAL A 128 -1.50 14.33 -3.60
CA VAL A 128 -1.02 13.95 -2.27
C VAL A 128 0.22 14.75 -1.93
N ASN A 129 0.20 15.43 -0.78
CA ASN A 129 1.38 16.05 -0.18
C ASN A 129 2.03 15.09 0.83
N VAL A 130 3.33 14.89 0.70
CA VAL A 130 4.13 14.06 1.62
C VAL A 130 5.22 14.93 2.24
N GLN A 131 5.25 14.95 3.58
CA GLN A 131 6.21 15.71 4.36
C GLN A 131 6.84 14.82 5.43
N VAL A 132 8.16 14.91 5.62
CA VAL A 132 8.86 14.20 6.70
C VAL A 132 9.09 15.14 7.88
N HIS A 133 8.75 14.69 9.07
CA HIS A 133 8.97 15.42 10.31
C HIS A 133 9.90 14.65 11.21
N ARG A 134 10.90 15.35 11.75
CA ARG A 134 11.74 14.81 12.81
C ARG A 134 10.94 14.86 14.12
N GLY A 135 10.84 13.73 14.80
CA GLY A 135 10.22 13.67 16.13
C GLY A 135 11.24 13.87 17.24
N SER A 136 10.80 14.45 18.35
CA SER A 136 11.41 14.24 19.67
C SER A 136 10.90 12.90 20.18
N MET A 137 11.74 12.05 20.79
CA MET A 137 11.17 10.99 21.62
C MET A 137 10.46 11.71 22.79
N PRO A 138 9.22 11.39 23.16
CA PRO A 138 8.79 11.71 24.51
C PRO A 138 9.80 11.03 25.44
N ASP A 139 10.48 11.82 26.26
CA ASP A 139 11.36 11.29 27.27
C ASP A 139 10.49 10.39 28.16
N LYS A 140 10.91 9.15 28.36
CA LYS A 140 10.16 8.15 29.12
C LYS A 140 10.27 8.40 30.64
N SER A 141 10.52 9.66 31.03
CA SER A 141 10.76 10.13 32.38
C SER A 141 9.56 10.86 33.01
N THR A 142 8.47 11.09 32.26
CA THR A 142 7.30 11.84 32.76
C THR A 142 6.12 10.97 33.21
N ASP A 143 6.37 9.74 33.67
CA ASP A 143 5.33 8.86 34.28
C ASP A 143 5.70 8.43 35.72
N GLN A 144 6.49 9.24 36.44
CA GLN A 144 6.66 9.10 37.88
C GLN A 144 6.71 10.46 38.57
N HIS A 145 5.53 11.03 38.83
CA HIS A 145 5.21 11.73 40.08
C HIS A 145 3.76 12.21 40.03
N ASP A 146 2.84 11.31 40.35
CA ASP A 146 1.68 11.69 41.16
C ASP A 146 1.11 10.44 41.87
N GLN A 147 1.80 10.06 42.95
CA GLN A 147 1.18 9.35 44.06
C GLN A 147 1.64 10.07 45.33
N GLY A 148 0.71 10.77 45.96
CA GLY A 148 0.91 11.52 47.20
C GLY A 148 -0.28 12.42 47.50
#